data_AF-A0A6J5ULV7-F1
#
_entry.id   AF-A0A6J5ULV7-F1
#
_cell.length_a   1.000
_cell.length_b   1.000
_cell.length_c   1.000
_cell.angle_alpha   90.00
_cell.angle_beta   90.00
_cell.angle_gamma   90.00
#
_symmetry.space_group_name_H-M   'P 1'
#
loop_
_entity.id
_entity.type
_entity.pdbx_description
1 polymer ?
#
loop_
_entity_poly.entity_id
_entity_poly.type
_entity_poly.pdbx_seq_one_letter_code
_entity_poly.pdbx_strand_id
1 'polypeptide(L)'
;MGLGFGPKTFVNRIDSQGQSNGRFSYCLRRERTMGATSSFIRFGADIEQRPDLSVTALRRNNNIVLYYINLIGISVNGYRLNIPEQEFEIQKDGCGGSIIDSGAAFSHLRRAAHDSLFRALEAVFAGYIWGTVKRVPSGDVPFELCNEVLKQEVFQGFPVITFHLQNNADIILDAESAFLIRQVNGFLNKFQMCC
;
A
#
# COMPACT_ATOMS: atom_id res chain seq x y z
N MET A 1 20.08 0.71 -4.79
CA MET A 1 20.67 0.25 -3.51
C MET A 1 19.89 -0.97 -3.05
N GLY A 2 20.53 -2.13 -2.85
CA GLY A 2 19.83 -3.34 -2.45
C GLY A 2 19.70 -3.43 -0.93
N LEU A 3 18.48 -3.45 -0.41
CA LEU A 3 18.21 -3.48 1.03
C LEU A 3 17.78 -4.86 1.55
N GLY A 4 17.62 -5.87 0.69
CA GLY A 4 17.12 -7.21 1.05
C GLY A 4 18.06 -8.08 1.91
N PHE A 5 17.65 -9.33 2.13
CA PHE A 5 18.33 -10.32 2.98
C PHE A 5 19.54 -11.06 2.35
N GLY A 6 20.09 -10.59 1.23
CA GLY A 6 21.17 -11.29 0.51
C GLY A 6 22.58 -10.98 1.04
N PRO A 7 23.56 -11.91 0.94
CA PRO A 7 24.90 -11.72 1.51
C PRO A 7 25.68 -10.53 0.92
N LYS A 8 25.27 -10.03 -0.26
CA LYS A 8 25.88 -8.88 -0.95
C LYS A 8 25.03 -7.61 -0.91
N THR A 9 23.95 -7.57 -0.11
CA THR A 9 23.11 -6.37 0.01
C THR A 9 23.79 -5.28 0.83
N PHE A 10 23.36 -4.04 0.63
CA PHE A 10 23.94 -2.88 1.32
C PHE A 10 23.82 -3.03 2.84
N VAL A 11 22.64 -3.46 3.32
CA VAL A 11 22.35 -3.70 4.74
C VAL A 11 23.35 -4.69 5.36
N ASN A 12 23.56 -5.85 4.72
CA ASN A 12 24.49 -6.85 5.25
C ASN A 12 25.95 -6.39 5.19
N ARG A 13 26.32 -5.54 4.22
CA ARG A 13 27.67 -4.98 4.11
C ARG A 13 27.98 -4.04 5.26
N ILE A 14 27.09 -3.09 5.56
CA ILE A 14 27.28 -2.17 6.69
C ILE A 14 27.09 -2.87 8.04
N ASP A 15 26.26 -3.92 8.10
CA ASP A 15 26.11 -4.75 9.29
C ASP A 15 27.41 -5.49 9.65
N SER A 16 28.08 -6.09 8.65
CA SER A 16 29.38 -6.76 8.85
C SER A 16 30.49 -5.82 9.35
N GLN A 17 30.29 -4.50 9.24
CA GLN A 17 31.19 -3.46 9.75
C GLN A 17 30.76 -2.92 11.12
N GLY A 18 29.73 -3.50 11.74
CA GLY A 18 29.18 -3.09 13.04
C GLY A 18 28.35 -1.82 13.01
N GLN A 19 27.89 -1.36 11.83
CA GLN A 19 27.26 -0.04 11.68
C GLN A 19 25.73 -0.07 11.71
N SER A 20 25.08 -1.20 11.42
CA SER A 20 23.61 -1.26 11.29
C SER A 20 22.88 -2.19 12.26
N ASN A 21 23.57 -3.17 12.85
CA ASN A 21 22.95 -4.24 13.63
C ASN A 21 21.77 -4.91 12.89
N GLY A 22 21.88 -5.02 11.55
CA GLY A 22 20.88 -5.58 10.65
C GLY A 22 19.61 -4.74 10.48
N ARG A 23 19.59 -3.47 10.93
CA ARG A 23 18.40 -2.61 10.93
C ARG A 23 18.54 -1.39 10.03
N PHE A 24 17.43 -1.02 9.43
CA PHE A 24 17.26 0.25 8.73
C PHE A 24 15.81 0.73 8.85
N SER A 25 15.59 2.02 8.61
CA SER A 25 14.27 2.65 8.50
C SER A 25 14.28 3.62 7.34
N TYR A 26 13.17 3.78 6.64
CA TYR A 26 13.05 4.77 5.58
C TYR A 26 11.75 5.56 5.70
N CYS A 27 11.78 6.80 5.22
CA CYS A 27 10.61 7.63 4.98
C CYS A 27 10.69 8.14 3.55
N LEU A 28 9.83 7.61 2.68
CA LEU A 28 9.80 7.98 1.27
C LEU A 28 8.80 9.11 1.07
N ARG A 29 9.26 10.20 0.49
CA ARG A 29 8.43 11.33 0.11
C ARG A 29 7.65 11.00 -1.16
N ARG A 30 6.40 11.46 -1.23
CA ARG A 30 5.62 11.43 -2.47
C ARG A 30 6.20 12.42 -3.48
N GLU A 31 6.36 11.99 -4.72
CA GLU A 31 6.98 12.76 -5.80
C GLU A 31 6.34 14.16 -6.00
N ARG A 32 5.01 14.27 -5.87
CA ARG A 32 4.22 15.48 -6.18
C ARG A 32 4.04 16.49 -5.03
N THR A 33 4.59 16.24 -3.85
CA THR A 33 4.52 17.25 -2.77
C THR A 33 5.45 18.42 -3.08
N MET A 34 5.02 19.68 -2.94
CA MET A 34 5.93 20.84 -3.03
C MET A 34 6.36 21.23 -1.61
N GLY A 35 7.66 21.23 -1.31
CA GLY A 35 8.18 21.54 0.03
C GLY A 35 9.60 21.01 0.30
N ALA A 36 10.15 21.36 1.47
CA ALA A 36 11.57 21.14 1.84
C ALA A 36 11.89 19.76 2.46
N THR A 37 10.91 18.90 2.71
CA THR A 37 11.14 17.61 3.38
C THR A 37 11.77 16.60 2.41
N SER A 38 12.99 16.16 2.71
CA SER A 38 13.70 15.15 1.92
C SER A 38 13.26 13.73 2.30
N SER A 39 13.23 12.79 1.35
CA SER A 39 13.20 11.35 1.68
C SER A 39 14.48 11.00 2.46
N PHE A 40 14.39 10.05 3.40
CA PHE A 40 15.56 9.58 4.13
C PHE A 40 15.56 8.08 4.32
N ILE A 41 16.78 7.56 4.50
CA ILE A 41 17.05 6.20 4.98
C ILE A 41 18.06 6.31 6.12
N ARG A 42 17.81 5.60 7.22
CA ARG A 42 18.68 5.56 8.40
C ARG A 42 19.02 4.13 8.75
N PHE A 43 20.19 3.94 9.35
CA PHE A 43 20.74 2.62 9.65
C PHE A 43 21.17 2.55 11.12
N GLY A 44 21.06 1.37 11.73
CA GLY A 44 21.65 1.12 13.05
C GLY A 44 21.20 2.08 14.14
N ALA A 45 22.17 2.79 14.71
CA ALA A 45 21.98 3.72 15.83
C ALA A 45 21.25 5.01 15.42
N ASP A 46 21.26 5.37 14.14
CA ASP A 46 20.60 6.59 13.63
C ASP A 46 19.07 6.42 13.51
N ILE A 47 18.57 5.20 13.65
CA ILE A 47 17.13 4.93 13.64
C ILE A 47 16.51 5.54 14.90
N GLU A 48 15.61 6.51 14.69
CA GLU A 48 14.86 7.15 15.78
C GLU A 48 14.03 6.12 16.55
N GLN A 49 14.06 6.24 17.88
CA GLN A 49 13.18 5.47 18.74
C GLN A 49 11.77 6.04 18.66
N ARG A 50 10.82 5.21 18.24
CA ARG A 50 9.42 5.59 18.03
C ARG A 50 8.54 4.60 18.78
N PRO A 51 8.18 4.88 20.06
CA PRO A 51 7.40 3.96 20.88
C PRO A 51 5.94 3.83 20.39
N ASP A 52 5.51 4.72 19.50
CA ASP A 52 4.19 4.78 18.86
C ASP A 52 4.04 3.89 17.61
N LEU A 53 5.09 3.15 17.21
CA LEU A 53 5.02 2.31 16.02
C LEU A 53 4.22 1.02 16.26
N SER A 54 3.37 0.70 15.30
CA SER A 54 2.85 -0.66 15.14
C SER A 54 3.94 -1.58 14.60
N VAL A 55 4.03 -2.80 15.12
CA VAL A 55 5.07 -3.77 14.77
C VAL A 55 4.42 -5.07 14.29
N THR A 56 4.94 -5.61 13.19
CA THR A 56 4.59 -6.94 12.71
C THR A 56 5.85 -7.79 12.53
N ALA A 57 5.68 -9.11 12.49
CA ALA A 57 6.78 -10.03 12.31
C ALA A 57 7.27 -10.02 10.84
N LEU A 58 8.57 -9.82 10.65
CA LEU A 58 9.21 -10.11 9.37
C LEU A 58 9.35 -11.61 9.19
N ARG A 59 8.95 -12.12 8.03
CA ARG A 59 9.07 -13.52 7.65
C ARG A 59 10.20 -13.68 6.64
N ARG A 60 10.86 -14.83 6.70
CA ARG A 60 11.89 -15.24 5.74
C ARG A 60 11.31 -16.30 4.82
N ASN A 61 11.54 -16.10 3.53
CA ASN A 61 11.49 -17.18 2.55
C ASN A 61 12.95 -17.46 2.17
N ASN A 62 13.49 -18.62 2.56
CA ASN A 62 14.94 -18.89 2.53
C ASN A 62 15.58 -18.77 1.14
N ASN A 63 14.78 -18.81 0.07
CA ASN A 63 15.26 -18.70 -1.31
C ASN A 63 15.11 -17.28 -1.89
N ILE A 64 14.57 -16.32 -1.14
CA ILE A 64 14.21 -14.99 -1.63
C ILE A 64 14.76 -13.91 -0.68
N VAL A 65 15.34 -12.85 -1.26
CA VAL A 65 15.97 -11.76 -0.50
C VAL A 65 14.98 -10.66 -0.06
N LEU A 66 13.67 -10.90 -0.15
CA LEU A 66 12.62 -9.91 0.08
C LEU A 66 12.12 -9.93 1.52
N TYR A 67 11.57 -8.79 1.95
CA TYR A 67 10.94 -8.64 3.26
C TYR A 67 9.49 -9.10 3.19
N TYR A 68 9.24 -10.32 3.69
CA TYR A 68 7.88 -10.82 3.81
C TYR A 68 7.23 -10.34 5.10
N ILE A 69 5.93 -10.07 5.02
CA ILE A 69 5.04 -9.75 6.13
C ILE A 69 3.80 -10.65 6.05
N ASN A 70 3.11 -10.82 7.17
CA ASN A 70 1.88 -11.61 7.21
C ASN A 70 0.67 -10.68 7.11
N LEU A 71 0.20 -10.44 5.89
CA LEU A 71 -1.13 -9.89 5.63
C LEU A 71 -2.16 -10.96 5.94
N ILE A 72 -3.16 -10.62 6.75
CA ILE A 72 -4.21 -11.55 7.17
C ILE A 72 -5.59 -11.10 6.73
N GLY A 73 -5.73 -9.90 6.16
CA GLY A 73 -7.01 -9.45 5.65
C GLY A 73 -6.99 -8.04 5.11
N ILE A 74 -8.10 -7.68 4.46
CA ILE A 74 -8.34 -6.36 3.91
C ILE A 74 -9.72 -5.92 4.40
N SER A 75 -9.86 -4.66 4.78
CA SER A 75 -11.16 -4.04 5.07
C SER A 75 -11.40 -2.83 4.20
N VAL A 76 -12.67 -2.57 3.90
CA VAL A 76 -13.14 -1.32 3.28
C VAL A 76 -14.12 -0.66 4.24
N ASN A 77 -13.87 0.58 4.63
CA ASN A 77 -14.68 1.34 5.60
C ASN A 77 -14.92 0.56 6.91
N GLY A 78 -13.92 -0.18 7.38
CA GLY A 78 -14.00 -1.00 8.60
C GLY A 78 -14.71 -2.35 8.42
N TYR A 79 -15.26 -2.65 7.25
CA TYR A 79 -15.86 -3.95 6.96
C TYR A 79 -14.82 -4.90 6.38
N ARG A 80 -14.49 -5.97 7.13
CA ARG A 80 -13.53 -6.99 6.70
C ARG A 80 -14.07 -7.78 5.52
N LEU A 81 -13.27 -7.84 4.46
CA LEU A 81 -13.61 -8.56 3.24
C LEU A 81 -13.48 -10.07 3.47
N ASN A 82 -14.39 -10.84 2.87
CA ASN A 82 -14.34 -12.29 2.91
C ASN A 82 -13.31 -12.83 1.90
N ILE A 83 -12.03 -12.72 2.27
CA ILE A 83 -10.89 -13.24 1.49
C ILE A 83 -10.26 -14.37 2.31
N PRO A 84 -10.12 -15.58 1.76
CA PRO A 84 -9.42 -16.67 2.45
C PRO A 84 -7.99 -16.27 2.80
N GLU A 85 -7.55 -16.53 4.03
CA GLU A 85 -6.20 -16.15 4.49
C GLU A 85 -5.09 -16.80 3.65
N GLN A 86 -5.37 -17.96 3.04
CA GLN A 86 -4.47 -18.68 2.14
C GLN A 86 -4.11 -17.88 0.88
N GLU A 87 -4.89 -16.84 0.53
CA GLU A 87 -4.54 -15.91 -0.55
C GLU A 87 -3.30 -15.08 -0.23
N PHE A 88 -2.98 -14.90 1.05
CA PHE A 88 -1.87 -14.08 1.53
C PHE A 88 -0.69 -14.91 2.06
N GLU A 89 -0.86 -16.21 2.25
CA GLU A 89 0.16 -17.09 2.81
C GLU A 89 1.28 -17.43 1.83
N ILE A 90 2.48 -17.64 2.39
CA ILE A 90 3.59 -18.27 1.66
C ILE A 90 3.26 -19.76 1.54
N GLN A 91 3.16 -20.26 0.31
CA GLN A 91 2.88 -21.66 0.03
C GLN A 91 4.12 -22.54 0.22
N LYS A 92 3.92 -23.86 0.27
CA LYS A 92 4.99 -24.84 0.53
C LYS A 92 6.11 -24.82 -0.50
N ASP A 93 5.79 -24.44 -1.74
CA ASP A 93 6.74 -24.27 -2.84
C ASP A 93 7.49 -22.92 -2.80
N GLY A 94 7.18 -22.05 -1.83
CA GLY A 94 7.76 -20.73 -1.68
C GLY A 94 7.05 -19.64 -2.48
N CYS A 95 5.99 -19.95 -3.22
CA CYS A 95 5.17 -18.98 -3.94
C CYS A 95 4.20 -18.24 -3.01
N GLY A 96 3.65 -17.11 -3.46
CA GLY A 96 2.70 -16.33 -2.67
C GLY A 96 3.38 -15.51 -1.58
N GLY A 97 2.67 -15.31 -0.47
CA GLY A 97 3.06 -14.39 0.59
C GLY A 97 2.73 -12.92 0.27
N SER A 98 3.03 -12.05 1.24
CA SER A 98 2.97 -10.60 1.07
C SER A 98 4.34 -9.99 1.36
N ILE A 99 4.76 -9.04 0.53
CA ILE A 99 6.08 -8.39 0.62
C ILE A 99 5.93 -6.87 0.72
N ILE A 100 6.94 -6.23 1.30
CA ILE A 100 7.14 -4.79 1.16
C ILE A 100 8.18 -4.57 0.07
N ASP A 101 7.78 -3.93 -1.03
CA ASP A 101 8.65 -3.63 -2.16
C ASP A 101 8.63 -2.13 -2.50
N SER A 102 9.65 -1.41 -2.05
CA SER A 102 9.84 0.01 -2.39
C SER A 102 10.23 0.25 -3.85
N GLY A 103 10.50 -0.81 -4.62
CA GLY A 103 10.78 -0.75 -6.06
C GLY A 103 9.52 -0.80 -6.92
N ALA A 104 8.37 -1.19 -6.36
CA ALA A 104 7.09 -1.19 -7.05
C ALA A 104 6.38 0.15 -6.84
N ALA A 105 5.92 0.77 -7.94
CA ALA A 105 5.19 2.04 -7.86
C ALA A 105 3.78 1.88 -7.27
N PHE A 106 3.16 0.70 -7.44
CA PHE A 106 1.81 0.39 -6.98
C PHE A 106 1.78 -0.96 -6.26
N SER A 107 0.81 -1.13 -5.36
CA SER A 107 0.57 -2.41 -4.70
C SER A 107 -0.09 -3.40 -5.66
N HIS A 108 0.39 -4.63 -5.66
CA HIS A 108 -0.19 -5.72 -6.45
C HIS A 108 -0.87 -6.73 -5.52
N LEU A 109 -2.10 -7.12 -5.88
CA LEU A 109 -2.88 -8.13 -5.16
C LEU A 109 -3.07 -9.36 -6.03
N ARG A 110 -3.16 -10.54 -5.39
CA ARG A 110 -3.66 -11.73 -6.08
C ARG A 110 -5.09 -11.48 -6.57
N ARG A 111 -5.45 -12.11 -7.70
CA ARG A 111 -6.72 -11.89 -8.39
C ARG A 111 -7.94 -12.01 -7.47
N ALA A 112 -8.00 -13.04 -6.62
CA ALA A 112 -9.12 -13.24 -5.70
C ALA A 112 -9.27 -12.11 -4.65
N ALA A 113 -8.15 -11.64 -4.08
CA ALA A 113 -8.14 -10.51 -3.14
C ALA A 113 -8.48 -9.20 -3.87
N HIS A 114 -7.93 -9.00 -5.07
CA HIS A 114 -8.21 -7.87 -5.94
C HIS A 114 -9.70 -7.78 -6.28
N ASP A 115 -10.31 -8.86 -6.76
CA ASP A 115 -11.75 -8.91 -7.12
C ASP A 115 -12.65 -8.62 -5.91
N SER A 116 -12.25 -9.09 -4.73
CA SER A 116 -13.00 -8.86 -3.49
C SER A 116 -12.91 -7.41 -3.05
N LEU A 117 -11.72 -6.80 -3.12
CA LEU A 117 -11.54 -5.36 -2.87
C LEU A 117 -12.35 -4.52 -3.84
N PHE A 118 -12.28 -4.83 -5.14
CA PHE A 118 -12.92 -4.04 -6.18
C PHE A 118 -14.44 -4.07 -6.10
N ARG A 119 -15.02 -5.26 -5.87
CA ARG A 119 -16.47 -5.38 -5.62
C ARG A 119 -16.91 -4.56 -4.41
N ALA A 120 -16.10 -4.54 -3.34
CA ALA A 120 -16.42 -3.75 -2.15
C ALA A 120 -16.34 -2.25 -2.44
N LEU A 121 -15.32 -1.78 -3.16
CA LEU A 121 -15.20 -0.38 -3.56
C LEU A 121 -16.34 0.04 -4.50
N GLU A 122 -16.70 -0.79 -5.48
CA GLU A 122 -17.84 -0.55 -6.37
C GLU A 122 -19.15 -0.46 -5.59
N ALA A 123 -19.37 -1.34 -4.61
CA ALA A 123 -20.54 -1.27 -3.74
C ALA A 123 -20.59 0.03 -2.92
N VAL A 124 -19.44 0.50 -2.40
CA VAL A 124 -19.36 1.79 -1.70
C VAL A 124 -19.74 2.93 -2.64
N PHE A 125 -19.16 3.01 -3.83
CA PHE A 125 -19.45 4.08 -4.79
C PHE A 125 -20.89 4.04 -5.31
N ALA A 126 -21.47 2.85 -5.49
CA ALA A 126 -22.87 2.70 -5.87
C ALA A 126 -23.83 3.18 -4.77
N GLY A 127 -23.40 3.18 -3.51
CA GLY A 127 -24.14 3.72 -2.37
C GLY A 127 -24.07 5.25 -2.24
N TYR A 128 -23.31 5.94 -3.09
CA TYR A 128 -23.21 7.39 -3.01
C TYR A 128 -24.44 8.08 -3.61
N ILE A 129 -24.66 9.34 -3.23
CA ILE A 129 -25.75 10.18 -3.78
C ILE A 129 -25.72 10.11 -5.31
N TRP A 130 -26.87 9.78 -5.91
CA TRP A 130 -26.99 9.60 -7.35
C TRP A 130 -26.43 10.80 -8.14
N GLY A 131 -25.60 10.50 -9.14
CA GLY A 131 -24.95 11.50 -9.98
C GLY A 131 -23.75 12.22 -9.33
N THR A 132 -23.30 11.80 -8.15
CA THR A 132 -22.09 12.34 -7.50
C THR A 132 -20.82 11.70 -8.04
N VAL A 133 -20.85 10.39 -8.26
CA VAL A 133 -19.72 9.61 -8.75
C VAL A 133 -20.17 8.81 -9.97
N LYS A 134 -19.32 8.72 -10.98
CA LYS A 134 -19.58 7.97 -12.21
C LYS A 134 -18.39 7.09 -12.57
N ARG A 135 -18.66 5.81 -12.86
CA ARG A 135 -17.66 4.90 -13.43
C ARG A 135 -17.19 5.40 -14.80
N VAL A 136 -15.89 5.48 -14.99
CA VAL A 136 -15.27 5.90 -16.24
C VAL A 136 -14.21 4.90 -16.69
N PRO A 137 -13.89 4.84 -18.00
CA PRO A 137 -12.75 4.07 -18.49
C PRO A 137 -11.44 4.54 -17.86
N SER A 138 -10.49 3.63 -17.70
CA SER A 138 -9.18 3.93 -17.11
C SER A 138 -8.30 4.79 -18.01
N GLY A 139 -8.56 4.81 -19.32
CA GLY A 139 -7.77 5.61 -20.26
C GLY A 139 -6.32 5.13 -20.31
N ASP A 140 -5.40 6.00 -19.92
CA ASP A 140 -3.94 5.81 -20.00
C ASP A 140 -3.31 5.25 -18.71
N VAL A 141 -4.08 5.03 -17.65
CA VAL A 141 -3.56 4.55 -16.36
C VAL A 141 -3.76 3.03 -16.18
N PRO A 142 -2.82 2.31 -15.53
CA PRO A 142 -2.84 0.85 -15.41
C PRO A 142 -3.76 0.37 -14.26
N PHE A 143 -4.92 1.00 -14.09
CA PHE A 143 -5.86 0.70 -13.02
C PHE A 143 -7.16 0.14 -13.57
N GLU A 144 -7.79 -0.79 -12.85
CA GLU A 144 -9.03 -1.39 -13.30
C GLU A 144 -10.25 -0.55 -12.89
N LEU A 145 -10.21 0.15 -11.74
CA LEU A 145 -11.36 0.85 -11.14
C LEU A 145 -11.13 2.36 -11.10
N CYS A 146 -11.67 3.05 -12.10
CA CYS A 146 -11.67 4.51 -12.20
C CYS A 146 -13.08 5.09 -12.11
N ASN A 147 -13.23 6.11 -11.28
CA ASN A 147 -14.45 6.88 -11.11
C ASN A 147 -14.17 8.38 -11.21
N GLU A 148 -15.08 9.11 -11.83
CA GLU A 148 -15.09 10.58 -11.85
C GLU A 148 -16.03 11.08 -10.76
N VAL A 149 -15.55 12.00 -9.93
CA VAL A 149 -16.36 12.78 -9.00
C VAL A 149 -16.88 14.00 -9.73
N LEU A 150 -18.20 14.03 -9.90
CA LEU A 150 -18.90 15.05 -10.69
C LEU A 150 -19.35 16.24 -9.84
N LYS A 151 -19.57 16.02 -8.54
CA LYS A 151 -20.07 17.01 -7.57
C LYS A 151 -19.29 16.90 -6.27
N GLN A 152 -18.23 17.69 -6.14
CA GLN A 152 -17.33 17.63 -4.99
C GLN A 152 -18.02 18.06 -3.68
N GLU A 153 -18.98 18.98 -3.77
CA GLU A 153 -19.72 19.54 -2.63
C GLU A 153 -20.58 18.52 -1.89
N VAL A 154 -20.99 17.44 -2.55
CA VAL A 154 -21.78 16.33 -1.98
C VAL A 154 -21.01 15.00 -2.01
N PHE A 155 -19.71 15.04 -2.31
CA PHE A 155 -18.86 13.86 -2.32
C PHE A 155 -18.68 13.32 -0.90
N GLN A 156 -19.06 12.06 -0.68
CA GLN A 156 -19.09 11.43 0.65
C GLN A 156 -17.69 10.99 1.14
N GLY A 157 -16.62 11.41 0.48
CA GLY A 157 -15.25 11.07 0.81
C GLY A 157 -14.75 9.81 0.11
N PHE A 158 -13.47 9.50 0.32
CA PHE A 158 -12.85 8.30 -0.23
C PHE A 158 -13.11 7.10 0.69
N PRO A 159 -13.35 5.90 0.13
CA PRO A 159 -13.37 4.67 0.91
C PRO A 159 -12.01 4.48 1.61
N VAL A 160 -12.03 4.12 2.89
CA VAL A 160 -10.82 3.80 3.65
C VAL A 160 -10.49 2.33 3.44
N ILE A 161 -9.29 2.05 2.95
CA ILE A 161 -8.76 0.69 2.79
C ILE A 161 -7.78 0.41 3.93
N THR A 162 -7.96 -0.72 4.60
CA THR A 162 -7.05 -1.16 5.67
C THR A 162 -6.48 -2.53 5.33
N PHE A 163 -5.17 -2.66 5.36
CA PHE A 163 -4.47 -3.94 5.33
C PHE A 163 -4.18 -4.38 6.76
N HIS A 164 -4.76 -5.51 7.16
CA HIS A 164 -4.59 -6.09 8.48
C HIS A 164 -3.41 -7.03 8.48
N LEU A 165 -2.42 -6.75 9.32
CA LEU A 165 -1.24 -7.58 9.50
C LEU A 165 -1.38 -8.41 10.79
N GLN A 166 -0.65 -9.51 10.83
CA GLN A 166 -0.55 -10.30 12.05
C GLN A 166 -0.04 -9.44 13.23
N ASN A 167 -0.47 -9.79 14.44
CA ASN A 167 -0.22 -9.10 15.71
C ASN A 167 -0.96 -7.76 15.87
N ASN A 168 -2.15 -7.64 15.28
CA ASN A 168 -3.03 -6.47 15.38
C ASN A 168 -2.36 -5.17 14.89
N ALA A 169 -1.49 -5.28 13.88
CA ALA A 169 -0.90 -4.13 13.21
C ALA A 169 -1.69 -3.84 11.93
N ASP A 170 -2.05 -2.57 11.71
CA ASP A 170 -2.83 -2.16 10.56
C ASP A 170 -2.06 -1.15 9.70
N ILE A 171 -2.14 -1.30 8.39
CA ILE A 171 -1.77 -0.25 7.43
C ILE A 171 -3.07 0.37 6.91
N ILE A 172 -3.37 1.57 7.38
CA ILE A 172 -4.52 2.35 6.93
C ILE A 172 -4.07 3.24 5.78
N LEU A 173 -4.67 3.07 4.61
CA LEU A 173 -4.35 3.86 3.43
C LEU A 173 -5.16 5.16 3.45
N ASP A 174 -4.46 6.30 3.34
CA ASP A 174 -5.10 7.56 3.01
C ASP A 174 -5.55 7.57 1.53
N ALA A 175 -6.36 8.56 1.15
CA ALA A 175 -6.92 8.64 -0.20
C ALA A 175 -5.83 8.66 -1.28
N GLU A 176 -4.70 9.31 -1.04
CA GLU A 176 -3.62 9.44 -2.01
C GLU A 176 -2.70 8.21 -2.07
N SER A 177 -2.72 7.35 -1.05
CA SER A 177 -2.03 6.05 -1.04
C SER A 177 -2.91 4.94 -1.63
N ALA A 178 -4.24 5.09 -1.54
CA ALA A 178 -5.20 4.14 -2.10
C ALA A 178 -5.58 4.43 -3.55
N PHE A 179 -5.62 5.70 -3.96
CA PHE A 179 -6.13 6.11 -5.27
C PHE A 179 -5.15 7.03 -5.99
N LEU A 180 -4.97 6.81 -7.28
CA LEU A 180 -4.42 7.81 -8.18
C LEU A 180 -5.50 8.88 -8.44
N ILE A 181 -5.30 10.07 -7.90
CA ILE A 181 -6.21 11.20 -8.05
C ILE A 181 -5.69 12.17 -9.12
N ARG A 182 -6.51 12.49 -10.12
CA ARG A 182 -6.21 13.43 -11.21
C ARG A 182 -7.32 14.45 -11.34
N GLN A 183 -6.96 15.73 -11.47
CA GLN A 183 -7.94 16.77 -11.82
C GLN A 183 -8.41 16.57 -13.27
N VAL A 184 -9.71 16.78 -13.52
CA VAL A 184 -10.25 16.72 -14.88
C VAL A 184 -10.03 18.07 -15.55
N ASN A 185 -9.28 18.07 -16.67
CA ASN A 185 -8.93 19.29 -17.40
C ASN A 185 -10.16 20.13 -17.76
N GLY A 186 -10.08 21.44 -17.48
CA GLY A 186 -11.12 22.41 -17.84
C GLY A 186 -12.30 22.51 -16.85
N PHE A 187 -12.32 21.72 -15.77
CA PHE A 187 -13.37 21.80 -14.75
C PHE A 187 -12.76 21.99 -13.36
N LEU A 188 -13.05 23.14 -12.74
CA LEU A 188 -12.82 23.34 -11.32
C LEU A 188 -13.84 22.47 -10.56
N ASN A 189 -13.37 21.67 -9.59
CA ASN A 189 -14.17 20.78 -8.72
C ASN A 189 -14.57 19.41 -9.31
N LYS A 190 -13.87 18.93 -10.35
CA LYS A 190 -13.99 17.54 -10.81
C LYS A 190 -12.64 16.84 -10.82
N PHE A 191 -12.63 15.61 -10.33
CA PHE A 191 -11.44 14.79 -10.34
C PHE A 191 -11.79 13.33 -10.61
N GLN A 192 -10.84 12.65 -11.23
CA GLN A 192 -10.85 11.21 -11.42
C GLN A 192 -10.04 10.57 -10.29
N MET A 193 -10.56 9.48 -9.73
CA MET A 193 -9.82 8.60 -8.83
C MET A 193 -9.76 7.21 -9.44
N CYS A 194 -8.58 6.60 -9.41
CA CYS A 194 -8.33 5.26 -9.94
C CYS A 194 -7.65 4.38 -8.89
N CYS A 195 -8.15 3.16 -8.71
CA CYS A 195 -7.61 2.11 -7.85
C CYS A 195 -7.35 0.85 -8.68
#